data_AF-A0A9W6WAM5-F1
#
_entry.id   AF-A0A9W6WAM5-F1
#
_cell.length_a   1.000
_cell.length_b   1.000
_cell.length_c   1.000
_cell.angle_alpha   90.00
_cell.angle_beta   90.00
_cell.angle_gamma   90.00
#
_symmetry.space_group_name_H-M   'P 1'
#
loop_
_entity.id
_entity.type
_entity.pdbx_description
1 polymer ?
#
loop_
_entity_poly.entity_id
_entity_poly.type
_entity_poly.pdbx_seq_one_letter_code
_entity_poly.pdbx_strand_id
1 'polypeptide(L)'
;MGIAMLRINKMQTKWRVKIARAIVAKPANNKERFKFSYLMKKYAMFILPFITCLREGLEAVVFVGGVGIGSPATSFPIPVICGIIAGIAVGMFMYYGGSAISLQIFLCISTAILYLISAGLFSRAVWFFQTYQFNKASGGDASEGGNGPGTYNVHKIVWHVNCCNPETDNGWDVFNALLGWQNSATYGSVLAYNLYWLAVIATLGLMMFEEKKGHLPFCKSLQLKQLNPMYHIKNKKKNELSEAEADRLFRQAQSHLNTDPN
;
A
#
# COMPACT_ATOMS: atom_id res chain seq x y z
N MET A 1 1.95 2.46 -3.83
CA MET A 1 2.87 1.79 -2.88
C MET A 1 3.28 0.38 -3.35
N GLY A 2 2.35 -0.48 -3.79
CA GLY A 2 2.68 -1.85 -4.24
C GLY A 2 3.80 -1.99 -5.28
N ILE A 3 3.81 -1.12 -6.31
CA ILE A 3 4.87 -1.13 -7.34
C ILE A 3 6.27 -0.87 -6.75
N ALA A 4 6.36 -0.01 -5.72
CA ALA A 4 7.63 0.26 -5.06
C ALA A 4 8.10 -0.96 -4.26
N MET A 5 7.19 -1.66 -3.57
CA MET A 5 7.47 -2.88 -2.83
C MET A 5 8.00 -4.01 -3.72
N LEU A 6 7.48 -4.16 -4.94
CA LEU A 6 7.99 -5.14 -5.92
C LEU A 6 9.45 -4.89 -6.33
N ARG A 7 9.96 -3.66 -6.18
CA ARG A 7 11.35 -3.26 -6.47
C ARG A 7 12.23 -3.17 -5.23
N ILE A 8 11.91 -3.94 -4.18
CA ILE A 8 12.62 -3.91 -2.89
C ILE A 8 14.14 -4.07 -3.03
N ASN A 9 14.63 -4.96 -3.90
CA ASN A 9 16.06 -5.20 -4.08
C ASN A 9 16.81 -3.93 -4.52
N LYS A 10 16.26 -3.18 -5.50
CA LYS A 10 16.86 -1.92 -5.95
C LYS A 10 16.79 -0.83 -4.87
N MET A 11 15.74 -0.82 -4.05
CA MET A 11 15.62 0.10 -2.92
C MET A 11 16.64 -0.24 -1.84
N GLN A 12 16.77 -1.51 -1.45
CA GLN A 12 17.76 -1.97 -0.49
C GLN A 12 19.17 -1.53 -0.89
N THR A 13 19.58 -1.72 -2.14
CA THR A 13 20.90 -1.25 -2.62
C THR A 13 21.09 0.25 -2.44
N LYS A 14 20.09 1.07 -2.82
CA LYS A 14 20.15 2.52 -2.65
C LYS A 14 20.17 2.94 -1.18
N TRP A 15 19.43 2.24 -0.34
CA TRP A 15 19.39 2.48 1.10
C TRP A 15 20.73 2.15 1.75
N ARG A 16 21.33 1.01 1.39
CA ARG A 16 22.67 0.62 1.84
C ARG A 16 23.71 1.70 1.51
N VAL A 17 23.68 2.25 0.28
CA VAL A 17 24.61 3.34 -0.12
C VAL A 17 24.37 4.62 0.68
N LYS A 18 23.11 4.99 0.92
CA LYS A 18 22.77 6.19 1.72
C LYS A 18 23.21 6.05 3.17
N ILE A 19 23.06 4.86 3.74
CA ILE A 19 23.49 4.56 5.11
C ILE A 19 25.01 4.59 5.19
N ALA A 20 25.72 3.99 4.24
CA ALA A 20 27.18 4.05 4.18
C ALA A 20 27.70 5.50 4.14
N ARG A 21 27.08 6.37 3.31
CA ARG A 21 27.40 7.81 3.31
C ARG A 21 27.10 8.50 4.64
N ALA A 22 25.99 8.16 5.29
CA ALA A 22 25.63 8.75 6.57
C ALA A 22 26.58 8.33 7.70
N ILE A 23 27.15 7.13 7.63
CA ILE A 23 28.17 6.63 8.58
C ILE A 23 29.52 7.33 8.34
N VAL A 24 29.93 7.50 7.08
CA VAL A 24 31.24 8.11 6.72
C VAL A 24 31.25 9.64 6.93
N ALA A 25 30.12 10.33 6.77
CA ALA A 25 30.04 11.78 6.92
C ALA A 25 30.19 12.22 8.39
N LYS A 26 31.41 12.52 8.83
CA LYS A 26 31.68 13.12 10.14
C LYS A 26 31.16 14.57 10.20
N PRO A 27 30.47 14.99 11.28
CA PRO A 27 30.13 16.40 11.49
C PRO A 27 31.41 17.19 11.85
N ALA A 28 31.63 18.31 11.16
CA ALA A 28 32.84 19.13 11.33
C ALA A 28 32.87 19.93 12.65
N ASN A 29 31.74 20.06 13.34
CA ASN A 29 31.60 20.89 14.55
C ASN A 29 30.75 20.22 15.64
N ASN A 30 31.11 20.42 16.92
CA ASN A 30 30.39 19.87 18.09
C ASN A 30 28.92 20.38 18.19
N LYS A 31 28.65 21.61 17.75
CA LYS A 31 27.27 22.16 17.69
C LYS A 31 26.39 21.46 16.63
N GLU A 32 26.99 20.81 15.62
CA GLU A 32 26.25 20.11 14.58
C GLU A 32 25.80 18.70 15.00
N ARG A 33 26.41 18.14 16.06
CA ARG A 33 25.97 16.86 16.65
C ARG A 33 24.58 16.92 17.27
N PHE A 34 24.16 18.09 17.77
CA PHE A 34 22.82 18.30 18.35
C PHE A 34 21.79 18.81 17.34
N LYS A 35 22.17 19.05 16.08
CA LYS A 35 21.18 19.41 15.05
C LYS A 35 20.21 18.24 14.88
N PHE A 36 18.91 18.52 14.99
CA PHE A 36 17.83 17.56 14.79
C PHE A 36 18.00 16.72 13.50
N SER A 37 18.51 17.35 12.42
CA SER A 37 18.81 16.67 11.16
C SER A 37 19.89 15.58 11.27
N TYR A 38 20.92 15.79 12.11
CA TYR A 38 21.96 14.79 12.35
C TYR A 38 21.43 13.64 13.23
N LEU A 39 20.67 13.96 14.28
CA LEU A 39 20.03 12.96 15.15
C LEU A 39 19.06 12.07 14.35
N MET A 40 18.23 12.68 13.51
CA MET A 40 17.33 11.98 12.58
C MET A 40 18.07 11.06 11.60
N LYS A 41 19.25 11.47 11.11
CA LYS A 41 20.07 10.64 10.22
C LYS A 41 20.75 9.49 10.98
N LYS A 42 21.26 9.75 12.19
CA LYS A 42 21.94 8.77 13.04
C LYS A 42 20.97 7.67 13.50
N TYR A 43 19.76 8.05 13.92
CA TYR A 43 18.72 7.13 14.40
C TYR A 43 17.68 6.78 13.31
N ALA A 44 18.02 6.97 12.03
CA ALA A 44 17.10 6.75 10.91
C ALA A 44 16.53 5.32 10.87
N MET A 45 17.30 4.32 11.28
CA MET A 45 16.85 2.92 11.35
C MET A 45 15.78 2.67 12.40
N PHE A 46 15.71 3.49 13.46
CA PHE A 46 14.69 3.38 14.51
C PHE A 46 13.50 4.32 14.23
N ILE A 47 13.78 5.58 13.91
CA ILE A 47 12.74 6.61 13.79
C ILE A 47 11.81 6.33 12.62
N LEU A 48 12.31 5.80 11.50
CA LEU A 48 11.49 5.57 10.32
C LEU A 48 10.44 4.46 10.56
N PRO A 49 10.79 3.24 11.05
CA PRO A 49 9.79 2.27 11.48
C PRO A 49 8.86 2.81 12.57
N PHE A 50 9.39 3.58 13.53
CA PHE A 50 8.59 4.15 14.62
C PHE A 50 7.50 5.11 14.13
N ILE A 51 7.85 6.11 13.30
CA ILE A 51 6.87 7.05 12.74
C ILE A 51 5.86 6.32 11.85
N THR A 52 6.31 5.32 11.10
CA THR A 52 5.42 4.52 10.25
C THR A 52 4.40 3.76 11.11
N CYS A 53 4.86 3.06 12.16
CA CYS A 53 3.98 2.35 13.09
C CYS A 53 3.01 3.31 13.81
N LEU A 54 3.50 4.48 14.24
CA LEU A 54 2.66 5.49 14.90
C LEU A 54 1.57 6.02 13.96
N ARG A 55 1.89 6.29 12.68
CA ARG A 55 0.93 6.76 11.69
C ARG A 55 -0.15 5.70 11.42
N GLU A 56 0.26 4.51 11.02
CA GLU A 56 -0.67 3.43 10.67
C GLU A 56 -1.48 2.99 11.91
N GLY A 57 -0.87 3.01 13.10
CA GLY A 57 -1.55 2.75 14.37
C GLY A 57 -2.58 3.83 14.73
N LEU A 58 -2.28 5.10 14.49
CA LEU A 58 -3.24 6.20 14.72
C LEU A 58 -4.43 6.10 13.75
N GLU A 59 -4.18 5.83 12.47
CA GLU A 59 -5.23 5.60 11.46
C GLU A 59 -6.15 4.44 11.89
N ALA A 60 -5.59 3.34 12.40
CA ALA A 60 -6.36 2.20 12.92
C ALA A 60 -7.22 2.55 14.14
N VAL A 61 -6.69 3.31 15.11
CA VAL A 61 -7.45 3.74 16.29
C VAL A 61 -8.59 4.68 15.90
N VAL A 62 -8.36 5.61 14.98
CA VAL A 62 -9.41 6.50 14.46
C VAL A 62 -10.48 5.72 13.71
N PHE A 63 -10.09 4.71 12.92
CA PHE A 63 -11.03 3.85 12.20
C PHE A 63 -11.92 3.03 13.16
N VAL A 64 -11.31 2.37 14.17
CA VAL A 64 -12.04 1.62 15.20
C VAL A 64 -12.95 2.54 16.02
N GLY A 65 -12.48 3.74 16.38
CA GLY A 65 -13.27 4.75 17.06
C GLY A 65 -14.46 5.22 16.23
N GLY A 66 -14.29 5.40 14.91
CA GLY A 66 -15.36 5.82 14.00
C GLY A 66 -16.45 4.77 13.82
N VAL A 67 -16.09 3.49 13.67
CA VAL A 67 -17.07 2.39 13.57
C VAL A 67 -17.75 2.09 14.91
N GLY A 68 -17.12 2.46 16.03
CA GLY A 68 -17.62 2.18 17.37
C GLY A 68 -18.82 3.02 17.82
N ILE A 69 -19.12 4.13 17.15
CA ILE A 69 -20.19 5.06 17.55
C ILE A 69 -21.60 4.48 17.29
N GLY A 70 -21.71 3.48 16.40
CA GLY A 70 -23.00 2.94 15.95
C GLY A 70 -23.35 1.52 16.44
N SER A 71 -22.56 0.89 17.31
CA SER A 71 -22.74 -0.53 17.67
C SER A 71 -22.77 -0.78 19.19
N PRO A 72 -23.50 -1.81 19.67
CA PRO A 72 -23.58 -2.15 21.09
C PRO A 72 -22.20 -2.47 21.70
N ALA A 73 -21.94 -1.95 22.91
CA ALA A 73 -20.68 -2.14 23.64
C ALA A 73 -20.29 -3.62 23.87
N THR A 74 -21.27 -4.53 23.82
CA THR A 74 -21.10 -5.98 24.01
C THR A 74 -20.52 -6.70 22.79
N SER A 75 -20.52 -6.08 21.60
CA SER A 75 -20.01 -6.69 20.37
C SER A 75 -18.52 -6.45 20.11
N PHE A 76 -17.87 -5.56 20.88
CA PHE A 76 -16.44 -5.23 20.71
C PHE A 76 -15.44 -6.21 21.31
N PRO A 77 -15.69 -6.89 22.46
CA PRO A 77 -14.69 -7.74 23.09
C PRO A 77 -14.24 -8.93 22.23
N ILE A 78 -15.16 -9.54 21.50
CA ILE A 78 -14.86 -10.73 20.67
C ILE A 78 -13.92 -10.35 19.50
N PRO A 79 -14.21 -9.34 18.66
CA PRO A 79 -13.28 -8.87 17.63
C PRO A 79 -11.90 -8.48 18.16
N VAL A 80 -11.83 -7.84 19.34
CA VAL A 80 -10.54 -7.43 19.95
C VAL A 80 -9.70 -8.65 20.31
N ILE A 81 -10.29 -9.66 20.98
CA ILE A 81 -9.57 -10.88 21.35
C ILE A 81 -9.14 -11.65 20.10
N CYS A 82 -10.04 -11.83 19.13
CA CYS A 82 -9.70 -12.47 17.85
C CYS A 82 -8.60 -11.73 17.11
N GLY A 83 -8.63 -10.38 17.10
CA GLY A 83 -7.61 -9.54 16.48
C GLY A 83 -6.25 -9.67 17.15
N ILE A 84 -6.19 -9.71 18.48
CA ILE A 84 -4.94 -9.93 19.23
C ILE A 84 -4.37 -11.31 18.92
N ILE A 85 -5.20 -12.36 18.96
CA ILE A 85 -4.76 -13.73 18.67
C ILE A 85 -4.23 -13.83 17.23
N ALA A 86 -4.97 -13.28 16.26
CA ALA A 86 -4.55 -13.26 14.86
C ALA A 86 -3.25 -12.45 14.67
N GLY A 87 -3.12 -11.29 15.34
CA GLY A 87 -1.93 -10.46 15.31
C GLY A 87 -0.69 -11.17 15.86
N ILE A 88 -0.83 -11.86 17.00
CA ILE A 88 0.24 -12.67 17.58
C ILE A 88 0.61 -13.82 16.64
N ALA A 89 -0.38 -14.51 16.07
CA ALA A 89 -0.15 -15.62 15.15
C ALA A 89 0.63 -15.17 13.90
N VAL A 90 0.22 -14.07 13.26
CA VAL A 90 0.90 -13.49 12.10
C VAL A 90 2.29 -12.96 12.48
N GLY A 91 2.42 -12.30 13.63
CA GLY A 91 3.70 -11.80 14.14
C GLY A 91 4.70 -12.92 14.39
N MET A 92 4.28 -14.02 15.01
CA MET A 92 5.08 -15.22 15.21
C MET A 92 5.45 -15.87 13.88
N PHE A 93 4.50 -15.98 12.95
CA PHE A 93 4.75 -16.50 11.60
C PHE A 93 5.81 -15.66 10.87
N MET A 94 5.77 -14.35 10.99
CA MET A 94 6.79 -13.46 10.39
C MET A 94 8.14 -13.55 11.10
N TYR A 95 8.17 -13.67 12.43
CA TYR A 95 9.42 -13.75 13.20
C TYR A 95 10.20 -15.03 12.88
N TYR A 96 9.52 -16.18 12.87
CA TYR A 96 10.14 -17.47 12.53
C TYR A 96 10.28 -17.68 11.02
N GLY A 97 9.31 -17.20 10.23
CA GLY A 97 9.32 -17.30 8.77
C GLY A 97 10.29 -16.32 8.08
N GLY A 98 10.76 -15.28 8.77
CA GLY A 98 11.68 -14.28 8.22
C GLY A 98 13.06 -14.82 7.84
N SER A 99 13.48 -15.97 8.38
CA SER A 99 14.72 -16.65 7.96
C SER A 99 14.50 -17.69 6.85
N ALA A 100 13.27 -18.21 6.68
CA ALA A 100 12.94 -19.31 5.77
C ALA A 100 12.26 -18.86 4.47
N ILE A 101 11.45 -17.79 4.51
CA ILE A 101 10.75 -17.25 3.34
C ILE A 101 11.56 -16.08 2.80
N SER A 102 11.90 -16.11 1.50
CA SER A 102 12.51 -14.94 0.88
C SER A 102 11.59 -13.72 1.07
N LEU A 103 12.13 -12.64 1.64
CA LEU A 103 11.41 -11.38 1.87
C LEU A 103 10.62 -10.92 0.62
N GLN A 104 11.12 -11.27 -0.56
CA GLN A 104 10.49 -11.03 -1.85
C GLN A 104 9.15 -11.74 -2.04
N ILE A 105 9.01 -13.01 -1.63
CA ILE A 105 7.75 -13.77 -1.74
C ILE A 105 6.70 -13.15 -0.82
N PHE A 106 7.08 -12.83 0.41
CA PHE A 106 6.19 -12.15 1.36
C PHE A 106 5.67 -10.84 0.78
N LEU A 107 6.57 -9.97 0.30
CA LEU A 107 6.19 -8.69 -0.30
C LEU A 107 5.35 -8.85 -1.56
N CYS A 108 5.58 -9.90 -2.36
CA CYS A 108 4.76 -10.19 -3.53
C CYS A 108 3.33 -10.53 -3.14
N ILE A 109 3.15 -11.45 -2.17
CA ILE A 109 1.84 -11.86 -1.66
C ILE A 109 1.12 -10.67 -1.01
N SER A 110 1.78 -9.91 -0.14
CA SER A 110 1.20 -8.71 0.47
C SER A 110 0.79 -7.68 -0.58
N THR A 111 1.60 -7.50 -1.63
CA THR A 111 1.26 -6.58 -2.73
C THR A 111 0.06 -7.07 -3.54
N ALA A 112 -0.05 -8.38 -3.78
CA ALA A 112 -1.21 -8.97 -4.45
C ALA A 112 -2.51 -8.77 -3.65
N ILE A 113 -2.46 -8.97 -2.33
CA ILE A 113 -3.59 -8.71 -1.43
C ILE A 113 -3.96 -7.22 -1.45
N LEU A 114 -2.97 -6.31 -1.39
CA LEU A 114 -3.22 -4.87 -1.46
C LEU A 114 -3.88 -4.45 -2.79
N TYR A 115 -3.50 -5.08 -3.91
CA TYR A 115 -4.16 -4.83 -5.20
C TYR A 115 -5.60 -5.36 -5.24
N LEU A 116 -5.87 -6.52 -4.65
CA LEU A 116 -7.22 -7.05 -4.53
C LEU A 116 -8.13 -6.11 -3.73
N ILE A 117 -7.68 -5.67 -2.55
CA ILE A 117 -8.43 -4.74 -1.70
C ILE A 117 -8.65 -3.40 -2.42
N SER A 118 -7.63 -2.88 -3.10
CA SER A 118 -7.75 -1.64 -3.86
C SER A 118 -8.76 -1.75 -5.01
N ALA A 119 -8.79 -2.88 -5.72
CA ALA A 119 -9.78 -3.15 -6.76
C ALA A 119 -11.20 -3.20 -6.18
N GLY A 120 -11.37 -3.87 -5.04
CA GLY A 120 -12.64 -3.96 -4.32
C GLY A 120 -13.15 -2.59 -3.86
N LEU A 121 -12.31 -1.78 -3.22
CA LEU A 121 -12.65 -0.42 -2.78
C LEU A 121 -13.01 0.49 -3.95
N PHE A 122 -12.30 0.38 -5.08
CA PHE A 122 -12.61 1.17 -6.28
C PHE A 122 -13.97 0.79 -6.88
N SER A 123 -14.25 -0.51 -7.01
CA SER A 123 -15.55 -1.03 -7.45
C SER A 123 -16.69 -0.54 -6.54
N ARG A 124 -16.48 -0.61 -5.22
CA ARG A 124 -17.46 -0.13 -4.22
C ARG A 124 -17.71 1.37 -4.31
N ALA A 125 -16.68 2.18 -4.50
CA ALA A 125 -16.87 3.63 -4.65
C ALA A 125 -17.79 3.95 -5.83
N VAL A 126 -17.58 3.30 -6.98
CA VAL A 126 -18.45 3.46 -8.16
C VAL A 126 -19.87 2.97 -7.88
N TRP A 127 -20.01 1.83 -7.20
CA TRP A 127 -21.31 1.31 -6.79
C TRP A 127 -22.06 2.32 -5.90
N PHE A 128 -21.42 2.86 -4.85
CA PHE A 128 -22.02 3.85 -3.96
C PHE A 128 -22.47 5.12 -4.70
N PHE A 129 -21.70 5.59 -5.68
CA PHE A 129 -22.12 6.73 -6.51
C PHE A 129 -23.36 6.44 -7.36
N GLN A 130 -23.49 5.20 -7.85
CA GLN A 130 -24.64 4.79 -8.67
C GLN A 130 -25.88 4.55 -7.81
N THR A 131 -25.72 3.90 -6.65
CA THR A 131 -26.80 3.71 -5.66
C THR A 131 -27.29 5.05 -5.13
N TYR A 132 -26.40 6.00 -4.83
CA TYR A 132 -26.79 7.34 -4.41
C TYR A 132 -27.65 8.06 -5.47
N GLN A 133 -27.28 7.96 -6.76
CA GLN A 133 -28.09 8.52 -7.84
C GLN A 133 -29.45 7.83 -7.97
N PHE A 134 -29.50 6.52 -7.76
CA PHE A 134 -30.75 5.77 -7.78
C PHE A 134 -31.66 6.17 -6.61
N ASN A 135 -31.14 6.19 -5.38
CA ASN A 135 -31.86 6.60 -4.18
C ASN A 135 -32.45 8.01 -4.30
N LYS A 136 -31.69 8.94 -4.91
CA LYS A 136 -32.19 10.29 -5.20
C LYS A 136 -33.34 10.31 -6.21
N ALA A 137 -33.33 9.40 -7.19
CA ALA A 137 -34.37 9.30 -8.22
C ALA A 137 -35.62 8.56 -7.73
N SER A 138 -35.46 7.55 -6.87
CA SER A 138 -36.57 6.79 -6.27
C SER A 138 -37.25 7.53 -5.12
N GLY A 139 -36.64 8.60 -4.59
CA GLY A 139 -37.22 9.40 -3.51
C GLY A 139 -37.17 8.72 -2.13
N GLY A 140 -36.37 7.66 -1.99
CA GLY A 140 -36.20 6.87 -0.77
C GLY A 140 -34.94 6.01 -0.84
N ASP A 141 -34.49 5.48 0.29
CA ASP A 141 -33.30 4.63 0.34
C ASP A 141 -33.63 3.21 -0.14
N ALA A 142 -33.19 2.86 -1.35
CA ALA A 142 -33.48 1.56 -1.93
C ALA A 142 -32.82 0.40 -1.16
N SER A 143 -31.77 0.68 -0.37
CA SER A 143 -31.13 -0.31 0.50
C SER A 143 -32.05 -0.80 1.63
N GLU A 144 -32.99 0.03 2.08
CA GLU A 144 -33.91 -0.33 3.18
C GLU A 144 -34.94 -1.40 2.80
N GLY A 145 -35.19 -1.61 1.49
CA GLY A 145 -36.12 -2.64 1.02
C GLY A 145 -35.51 -4.06 1.00
N GLY A 146 -34.25 -4.23 1.38
CA GLY A 146 -33.55 -5.51 1.41
C GLY A 146 -33.27 -6.07 0.00
N ASN A 147 -33.58 -7.35 -0.21
CA ASN A 147 -33.25 -8.07 -1.45
C ASN A 147 -34.45 -8.22 -2.41
N GLY A 148 -35.53 -7.47 -2.17
CA GLY A 148 -36.77 -7.59 -2.93
C GLY A 148 -36.77 -6.83 -4.26
N PRO A 149 -37.74 -7.10 -5.16
CA PRO A 149 -37.95 -6.29 -6.35
C PRO A 149 -38.20 -4.82 -5.98
N GLY A 150 -37.52 -3.89 -6.63
CA GLY A 150 -37.62 -2.45 -6.37
C GLY A 150 -36.46 -1.86 -5.56
N THR A 151 -35.56 -2.69 -5.03
CA THR A 151 -34.37 -2.24 -4.26
C THR A 151 -33.14 -1.96 -5.13
N TYR A 152 -33.24 -2.25 -6.43
CA TYR A 152 -32.16 -2.06 -7.39
C TYR A 152 -32.68 -1.58 -8.74
N ASN A 153 -31.83 -0.89 -9.49
CA ASN A 153 -32.17 -0.41 -10.82
C ASN A 153 -31.99 -1.52 -11.87
N VAL A 154 -33.11 -2.14 -12.28
CA VAL A 154 -33.14 -3.22 -13.30
C VAL A 154 -32.43 -2.87 -14.61
N HIS A 155 -32.34 -1.60 -14.98
CA HIS A 155 -31.69 -1.18 -16.24
C HIS A 155 -30.17 -1.04 -16.14
N LYS A 156 -29.60 -0.98 -14.93
CA LYS A 156 -28.17 -0.76 -14.72
C LYS A 156 -27.46 -1.89 -13.98
N ILE A 157 -28.19 -2.93 -13.58
CA ILE A 157 -27.62 -4.14 -12.95
C ILE A 157 -27.12 -5.13 -13.99
N VAL A 158 -26.06 -5.86 -13.63
CA VAL A 158 -25.56 -7.01 -14.37
C VAL A 158 -26.14 -8.30 -13.79
N TRP A 159 -26.12 -8.40 -12.46
CA TRP A 159 -26.72 -9.49 -11.73
C TRP A 159 -27.34 -8.99 -10.43
N HIS A 160 -28.32 -9.74 -9.96
CA HIS A 160 -28.88 -9.61 -8.63
C HIS A 160 -29.01 -11.01 -8.02
N VAL A 161 -28.57 -11.18 -6.78
CA VAL A 161 -28.73 -12.40 -6.00
C VAL A 161 -29.53 -12.07 -4.74
N ASN A 162 -30.57 -12.85 -4.46
CA ASN A 162 -31.48 -12.61 -3.33
C ASN A 162 -30.87 -12.99 -1.97
N CYS A 163 -29.73 -13.66 -1.97
CA CYS A 163 -28.92 -13.98 -0.81
C CYS A 163 -27.55 -13.29 -0.94
N CYS A 164 -26.77 -13.29 0.14
CA CYS A 164 -25.40 -12.79 0.18
C CYS A 164 -25.32 -11.26 0.10
N ASN A 165 -26.29 -10.57 0.71
CA ASN A 165 -26.28 -9.12 0.81
C ASN A 165 -25.34 -8.69 1.96
N PRO A 166 -24.32 -7.87 1.68
CA PRO A 166 -23.37 -7.43 2.70
C PRO A 166 -23.96 -6.52 3.80
N GLU A 167 -25.17 -5.99 3.63
CA GLU A 167 -25.84 -5.14 4.61
C GLU A 167 -26.76 -5.92 5.55
N THR A 168 -27.37 -7.01 5.07
CA THR A 168 -28.34 -7.81 5.85
C THR A 168 -27.80 -9.16 6.29
N ASP A 169 -26.87 -9.76 5.54
CA ASP A 169 -26.33 -11.09 5.81
C ASP A 169 -24.94 -11.00 6.48
N ASN A 170 -24.82 -11.59 7.66
CA ASN A 170 -23.55 -11.63 8.41
C ASN A 170 -22.45 -12.38 7.63
N GLY A 171 -21.27 -11.77 7.50
CA GLY A 171 -20.06 -12.37 6.89
C GLY A 171 -19.82 -11.99 5.43
N TRP A 172 -20.85 -11.54 4.70
CA TRP A 172 -20.69 -11.02 3.33
C TRP A 172 -20.16 -9.59 3.30
N ASP A 173 -20.27 -8.87 4.42
CA ASP A 173 -19.63 -7.60 4.70
C ASP A 173 -18.10 -7.67 4.57
N VAL A 174 -17.48 -8.78 4.99
CA VAL A 174 -16.03 -9.01 4.85
C VAL A 174 -15.64 -9.15 3.37
N PHE A 175 -16.41 -9.91 2.58
CA PHE A 175 -16.16 -10.05 1.14
C PHE A 175 -16.42 -8.75 0.38
N ASN A 176 -17.40 -7.96 0.82
CA ASN A 176 -17.64 -6.63 0.32
C ASN A 176 -16.46 -5.69 0.65
N ALA A 177 -15.94 -5.71 1.88
CA ALA A 177 -14.77 -4.92 2.27
C ALA A 177 -13.47 -5.32 1.55
N LEU A 178 -13.22 -6.62 1.37
CA LEU A 178 -11.96 -7.13 0.82
C LEU A 178 -11.95 -7.26 -0.70
N LEU A 179 -13.02 -7.76 -1.30
CA LEU A 179 -13.09 -8.06 -2.74
C LEU A 179 -14.01 -7.11 -3.51
N GLY A 180 -14.80 -6.29 -2.81
CA GLY A 180 -15.82 -5.44 -3.42
C GLY A 180 -17.04 -6.22 -3.90
N TRP A 181 -17.31 -7.39 -3.30
CA TRP A 181 -18.50 -8.19 -3.58
C TRP A 181 -19.79 -7.41 -3.33
N GLN A 182 -20.77 -7.53 -4.21
CA GLN A 182 -22.10 -6.98 -4.00
C GLN A 182 -23.16 -7.89 -4.60
N ASN A 183 -24.27 -8.10 -3.88
CA ASN A 183 -25.37 -8.94 -4.34
C ASN A 183 -26.08 -8.35 -5.58
N SER A 184 -26.13 -7.02 -5.65
CA SER A 184 -26.68 -6.22 -6.76
C SER A 184 -25.57 -5.48 -7.49
N ALA A 185 -24.83 -6.16 -8.37
CA ALA A 185 -23.74 -5.51 -9.10
C ALA A 185 -24.27 -4.73 -10.31
N THR A 186 -23.70 -3.54 -10.52
CA THR A 186 -24.03 -2.66 -11.62
C THR A 186 -23.01 -2.76 -12.73
N TYR A 187 -23.36 -2.36 -13.96
CA TYR A 187 -22.38 -2.31 -15.05
C TYR A 187 -21.16 -1.45 -14.68
N GLY A 188 -21.39 -0.38 -13.90
CA GLY A 188 -20.33 0.50 -13.44
C GLY A 188 -19.35 -0.17 -12.48
N SER A 189 -19.84 -0.89 -11.48
CA SER A 189 -18.96 -1.55 -10.49
C SER A 189 -18.13 -2.65 -11.13
N VAL A 190 -18.74 -3.47 -11.99
CA VAL A 190 -18.06 -4.55 -12.72
C VAL A 190 -17.02 -4.00 -13.68
N LEU A 191 -17.37 -2.97 -14.48
CA LEU A 191 -16.44 -2.36 -15.41
C LEU A 191 -15.29 -1.67 -14.66
N ALA A 192 -15.57 -0.98 -13.56
CA ALA A 192 -14.56 -0.34 -12.73
C ALA A 192 -13.55 -1.34 -12.17
N TYR A 193 -14.01 -2.49 -11.69
CA TYR A 193 -13.14 -3.58 -11.21
C TYR A 193 -12.22 -4.09 -12.33
N ASN A 194 -12.77 -4.35 -13.52
CA ASN A 194 -11.99 -4.82 -14.67
C ASN A 194 -10.99 -3.77 -15.18
N LEU A 195 -11.42 -2.51 -15.30
CA LEU A 195 -10.56 -1.40 -15.71
C LEU A 195 -9.41 -1.17 -14.73
N TYR A 196 -9.64 -1.34 -13.43
CA TYR A 196 -8.58 -1.28 -12.42
C TYR A 196 -7.50 -2.34 -12.71
N TRP A 197 -7.90 -3.60 -12.91
CA TRP A 197 -6.96 -4.67 -13.24
C TRP A 197 -6.22 -4.44 -14.56
N LEU A 198 -6.93 -3.96 -15.59
CA LEU A 198 -6.29 -3.58 -16.86
C LEU A 198 -5.25 -2.48 -16.67
N ALA A 199 -5.54 -1.46 -15.86
CA ALA A 199 -4.59 -0.39 -15.54
C ALA A 199 -3.36 -0.93 -14.77
N VAL A 200 -3.56 -1.85 -13.83
CA VAL A 200 -2.47 -2.52 -13.10
C VAL A 200 -1.60 -3.34 -14.05
N ILE A 201 -2.21 -4.18 -14.90
CA ILE A 201 -1.50 -5.00 -15.89
C ILE A 201 -0.73 -4.12 -16.87
N ALA A 202 -1.35 -3.07 -17.40
CA ALA A 202 -0.71 -2.12 -18.30
C ALA A 202 0.50 -1.44 -17.63
N THR A 203 0.35 -0.97 -16.39
CA THR A 203 1.42 -0.31 -15.65
C THR A 203 2.59 -1.27 -15.37
N LEU A 204 2.31 -2.48 -14.91
CA LEU A 204 3.33 -3.49 -14.65
C LEU A 204 4.01 -3.95 -15.95
N GLY A 205 3.25 -4.11 -17.03
CA GLY A 205 3.75 -4.45 -18.36
C GLY A 205 4.68 -3.37 -18.93
N LEU A 206 4.30 -2.10 -18.83
CA LEU A 206 5.14 -0.96 -19.22
C LEU A 206 6.45 -0.93 -18.43
N MET A 207 6.39 -1.17 -17.11
CA MET A 207 7.60 -1.22 -16.27
C MET A 207 8.49 -2.42 -16.59
N MET A 208 7.92 -3.59 -16.84
CA MET A 208 8.68 -4.77 -17.23
C MET A 208 9.36 -4.58 -18.60
N PHE A 209 8.66 -3.94 -19.54
CA PHE A 209 9.21 -3.61 -20.84
C PHE A 209 10.37 -2.61 -20.75
N GLU A 210 10.24 -1.56 -19.94
CA GLU A 210 11.32 -0.60 -19.67
C GLU A 210 12.55 -1.30 -19.08
N GLU A 211 12.36 -2.27 -18.17
CA GLU A 211 13.48 -3.01 -17.59
C GLU A 211 14.19 -3.94 -18.58
N LYS A 212 13.45 -4.53 -19.53
CA LYS A 212 14.04 -5.43 -20.55
C LYS A 212 14.68 -4.69 -21.73
N LYS A 213 14.12 -3.56 -22.15
CA LYS A 213 14.53 -2.85 -23.39
C LYS A 213 15.14 -1.47 -23.15
N GLY A 214 15.09 -0.94 -21.92
CA GLY A 214 15.69 0.35 -21.55
C GLY A 214 14.92 1.59 -22.01
N HIS A 215 13.78 1.42 -22.69
CA HIS A 215 12.94 2.51 -23.21
C HIS A 215 11.44 2.15 -23.16
N LEU A 216 10.57 3.14 -23.29
CA LEU A 216 9.12 2.94 -23.41
C LEU A 216 8.75 2.35 -24.79
N PRO A 217 7.68 1.52 -24.88
CA PRO A 217 7.31 0.85 -26.13
C PRO A 217 7.03 1.82 -27.29
N PHE A 218 6.57 3.04 -27.01
CA PHE A 218 6.23 4.04 -28.02
C PHE A 218 7.30 5.12 -28.25
N CYS A 219 8.33 5.21 -27.41
CA CYS A 219 9.38 6.22 -27.53
C CYS A 219 10.74 5.64 -27.14
N LYS A 220 11.62 5.44 -28.14
CA LYS A 220 12.96 4.86 -27.94
C LYS A 220 13.88 5.72 -27.06
N SER A 221 13.60 7.02 -26.93
CA SER A 221 14.42 7.96 -26.13
C SER A 221 13.88 8.23 -24.73
N LEU A 222 12.65 7.82 -24.41
CA LEU A 222 11.96 8.21 -23.18
C LEU A 222 11.91 7.05 -22.19
N GLN A 223 12.39 7.32 -20.98
CA GLN A 223 12.24 6.46 -19.80
C GLN A 223 11.10 6.99 -18.94
N LEU A 224 10.40 6.12 -18.19
CA LEU A 224 9.29 6.50 -17.29
C LEU A 224 9.71 7.56 -16.27
N LYS A 225 11.01 7.58 -15.90
CA LYS A 225 11.58 8.57 -14.99
C LYS A 225 11.58 10.00 -15.57
N GLN A 226 11.73 10.14 -16.88
CA GLN A 226 11.79 11.44 -17.56
C GLN A 226 10.40 12.06 -17.74
N LEU A 227 9.34 11.25 -17.74
CA LEU A 227 7.96 11.71 -17.75
C LEU A 227 7.54 12.38 -16.43
N ASN A 228 8.31 12.23 -15.35
CA ASN A 228 8.05 12.96 -14.12
C ASN A 228 8.53 14.42 -14.29
N PRO A 229 7.66 15.44 -14.23
CA PRO A 229 8.07 16.84 -14.39
C PRO A 229 9.14 17.27 -13.38
N MET A 230 9.16 16.63 -12.20
CA MET A 230 10.15 16.89 -11.16
C MET A 230 11.55 16.32 -11.50
N TYR A 231 11.70 15.48 -12.53
CA TYR A 231 13.00 14.98 -13.00
C TYR A 231 13.83 16.09 -13.65
N HIS A 232 13.20 16.88 -14.51
CA HIS A 232 13.83 18.01 -15.19
C HIS A 232 14.11 19.18 -14.25
N ILE A 233 13.21 19.43 -13.29
CA ILE A 233 13.35 20.52 -12.32
C ILE A 233 14.46 20.23 -11.27
N LYS A 234 14.61 18.98 -10.81
CA LYS A 234 15.55 18.64 -9.72
C LYS A 234 16.93 18.14 -10.17
N ASN A 235 17.28 18.23 -11.45
CA ASN A 235 18.59 17.85 -12.01
C ASN A 235 19.19 16.56 -11.39
N LYS A 236 18.38 15.50 -11.31
CA LYS A 236 18.71 14.26 -10.58
C LYS A 236 19.93 13.50 -11.15
N LYS A 237 20.42 13.87 -12.34
CA LYS A 237 21.68 13.36 -12.93
C LYS A 237 22.88 13.51 -12.00
N LYS A 238 22.95 14.60 -11.19
CA LYS A 238 24.09 14.85 -10.29
C LYS A 238 24.22 13.90 -9.10
N ASN A 239 23.17 13.13 -8.77
CA ASN A 239 23.13 12.27 -7.59
C ASN A 239 23.34 10.77 -7.90
N GLU A 240 23.53 10.41 -9.17
CA GLU A 240 23.85 9.04 -9.57
C GLU A 240 25.34 8.79 -9.34
N LEU A 241 25.66 8.10 -8.24
CA LEU A 241 27.02 7.64 -7.99
C LEU A 241 27.34 6.48 -8.92
N SER A 242 28.55 6.47 -9.49
CA SER A 242 29.09 5.31 -10.19
C SER A 242 29.17 4.12 -9.23
N GLU A 243 28.95 2.88 -9.73
CA GLU A 243 29.02 1.67 -8.91
C GLU A 243 30.37 1.56 -8.17
N ALA A 244 31.47 1.95 -8.84
CA ALA A 244 32.80 1.99 -8.23
C ALA A 244 32.93 3.00 -7.08
N GLU A 245 32.17 4.10 -7.11
CA GLU A 245 32.18 5.12 -6.06
C GLU A 245 31.31 4.68 -4.86
N ALA A 246 30.23 3.94 -5.12
CA ALA A 246 29.41 3.30 -4.09
C ALA A 246 30.21 2.26 -3.30
N ASP A 247 30.98 1.41 -3.99
CA ASP A 247 31.83 0.37 -3.34
C ASP A 247 32.96 0.99 -2.50
N ARG A 248 33.57 2.08 -2.96
CA ARG A 248 34.56 2.83 -2.16
C ARG A 248 33.98 3.34 -0.85
N LEU A 249 32.78 3.92 -0.90
CA LEU A 249 32.07 4.40 0.30
C LEU A 249 31.74 3.26 1.26
N PHE A 250 31.39 2.07 0.75
CA PHE A 250 31.15 0.90 1.60
C PHE A 250 32.41 0.42 2.32
N ARG A 251 33.53 0.29 1.60
CA ARG A 251 34.81 -0.09 2.21
C ARG A 251 35.24 0.90 3.29
N GLN A 252 35.07 2.19 3.01
CA GLN A 252 35.37 3.26 3.97
C GLN A 252 34.46 3.22 5.21
N ALA A 253 33.16 2.93 5.02
CA ALA A 253 32.24 2.75 6.14
C ALA A 253 32.61 1.54 7.00
N GLN A 254 33.01 0.43 6.38
CA GLN A 254 33.41 -0.80 7.08
C GLN A 254 34.72 -0.63 7.85
N SER A 255 35.71 0.05 7.28
CA SER A 255 36.95 0.37 8.00
C SER A 255 36.68 1.26 9.21
N HIS A 256 35.78 2.24 9.09
CA HIS A 256 35.40 3.12 10.19
C HIS A 256 34.76 2.37 11.37
N LEU A 257 33.87 1.42 11.10
CA LEU A 257 33.26 0.59 12.15
C LEU A 257 34.28 -0.29 12.89
N ASN A 258 35.33 -0.76 12.20
CA ASN A 258 36.37 -1.59 12.81
C ASN A 258 37.40 -0.77 13.63
N THR A 259 37.58 0.52 13.33
CA THR A 259 38.53 1.41 14.04
C THR A 259 37.95 2.13 15.25
N ASP A 260 36.63 2.25 15.37
CA ASP A 260 35.96 2.83 16.54
C ASP A 260 35.27 1.70 17.36
N PRO A 261 36.01 0.89 18.14
CA PRO A 261 35.42 -0.02 19.11
C PRO A 261 34.96 0.81 20.31
N ASN A 262 33.74 1.35 20.25
CA ASN A 262 33.00 1.72 21.46
C ASN A 262 32.10 0.56 21.86
#